data_AF-A0A9E5NG95-F1
#
_entry.id   AF-A0A9E5NG95-F1
#
_cell.length_a   1.000
_cell.length_b   1.000
_cell.length_c   1.000
_cell.angle_alpha   90.00
_cell.angle_beta   90.00
_cell.angle_gamma   90.00
#
_symmetry.space_group_name_H-M   'P 1'
#
loop_
_entity.id
_entity.type
_entity.pdbx_description
1 polymer ?
#
loop_
_entity_poly.entity_id
_entity_poly.type
_entity_poly.pdbx_seq_one_letter_code
_entity_poly.pdbx_strand_id
1 'polypeptide(L)'
;MYGINRATSPSILVVVSLILGSAGAVYAHAFGQRYDLPVPLLLYVTGAAVAVAFSFVVIGVFVHGTPGVGKYPRVNLLRSPLGRILAHPALLFSMRLASVGMFILLILTGLLGNQHPLSNLTPTLVWIIWWVGMAYISALVGNLWALINPWKVLFEWAEDLYRRIGPGGELSRHLPYPEAMGVWPGFLLFLVFSWMELVFHGSAIPANIAVAALGYSVITWTGMLLFGREQWLRHGEAFSLAFGLLARFAPMEVRVVRSEACEACGFDCRDRDGECINCYACFHRAEAAHLEWNLRPYAVGL
;
A
#
# COMPACT_ATOMS: atom_id res chain seq x y z
N MET A 1 18.05 49.00 0.69
CA MET A 1 16.64 48.76 0.30
C MET A 1 16.64 48.11 -1.08
N TYR A 2 16.57 46.78 -1.14
CA TYR A 2 16.47 46.03 -2.41
C TYR A 2 14.98 45.71 -2.65
N GLY A 3 14.39 46.36 -3.65
CA GLY A 3 13.00 46.15 -4.05
C GLY A 3 12.85 44.88 -4.88
N ILE A 4 12.03 43.95 -4.40
CA ILE A 4 11.63 42.74 -5.13
C ILE A 4 10.52 43.14 -6.10
N ASN A 5 10.85 43.31 -7.38
CA ASN A 5 9.86 43.40 -8.46
C ASN A 5 9.37 41.98 -8.80
N ARG A 6 8.24 41.55 -8.22
CA ARG A 6 7.48 40.39 -8.71
C ARG A 6 6.70 40.80 -9.96
N ALA A 7 7.35 40.74 -11.12
CA ALA A 7 6.63 40.70 -12.39
C ALA A 7 6.01 39.30 -12.54
N THR A 8 4.75 39.14 -12.16
CA THR A 8 3.95 37.97 -12.54
C THR A 8 3.81 38.00 -14.06
N SER A 9 4.47 37.06 -14.74
CA SER A 9 4.44 36.97 -16.20
C SER A 9 2.99 36.87 -16.71
N PRO A 10 2.57 37.71 -17.67
CA PRO A 10 1.21 37.69 -18.23
C PRO A 10 0.84 36.33 -18.83
N SER A 11 1.84 35.53 -19.22
CA SER A 11 1.67 34.16 -19.70
C SER A 11 1.11 33.23 -18.62
N ILE A 12 1.46 33.43 -17.35
CA ILE A 12 0.94 32.62 -16.23
C ILE A 12 -0.54 32.96 -16.00
N LEU A 13 -0.89 34.24 -16.05
CA LEU A 13 -2.27 34.72 -15.91
C LEU A 13 -3.17 34.22 -17.05
N VAL A 14 -2.65 34.16 -18.28
CA VAL A 14 -3.38 33.65 -19.44
C VAL A 14 -3.57 32.13 -19.36
N VAL A 15 -2.55 31.37 -18.94
CA VAL A 15 -2.67 29.91 -18.74
C VAL A 15 -3.65 29.59 -17.61
N VAL A 16 -3.58 30.31 -16.49
CA VAL A 16 -4.53 30.15 -15.37
C VAL A 16 -5.96 30.52 -15.79
N SER A 17 -6.13 31.57 -16.59
CA SER A 17 -7.46 31.99 -17.09
C SER A 17 -8.04 31.03 -18.13
N LEU A 18 -7.20 30.42 -18.97
CA LEU A 18 -7.60 29.36 -19.90
C LEU A 18 -8.00 28.08 -19.18
N ILE A 19 -7.29 27.70 -18.11
CA ILE A 19 -7.62 26.54 -17.26
C ILE A 19 -8.94 26.77 -16.51
N LEU A 20 -9.17 27.99 -15.99
CA LEU A 20 -10.42 28.36 -15.32
C LEU A 20 -11.60 28.50 -16.28
N GLY A 21 -11.36 28.97 -17.51
CA GLY A 21 -12.39 29.19 -18.53
C GLY A 21 -12.89 27.91 -19.21
N SER A 22 -12.12 26.81 -19.15
CA SER A 22 -12.54 25.49 -19.66
C SER A 22 -13.20 24.60 -18.62
N ALA A 23 -13.55 25.13 -17.44
CA ALA A 23 -14.24 24.37 -16.41
C ALA A 23 -15.69 24.09 -16.83
N GLY A 24 -15.92 22.96 -17.50
CA GLY A 24 -17.24 22.35 -17.59
C GLY A 24 -17.78 21.98 -16.20
N ALA A 25 -18.98 21.41 -16.12
CA ALA A 25 -19.53 20.90 -14.87
C ALA A 25 -18.50 19.96 -14.21
N VAL A 26 -17.84 20.45 -13.16
CA VAL A 26 -16.87 19.66 -12.43
C VAL A 26 -17.70 18.67 -11.62
N TYR A 27 -17.69 17.40 -12.02
CA TYR A 27 -18.19 16.27 -11.23
C TYR A 27 -17.29 16.05 -10.01
N ALA A 28 -17.00 17.11 -9.23
CA ALA A 28 -16.23 17.07 -7.99
C ALA A 28 -17.10 16.65 -6.78
N HIS A 29 -18.40 16.45 -6.99
CA HIS A 29 -19.33 16.08 -5.94
C HIS A 29 -20.08 14.82 -6.33
N ALA A 30 -19.66 13.68 -5.79
CA ALA A 30 -20.46 12.47 -5.73
C ALA A 30 -21.40 12.52 -4.50
N PHE A 31 -22.18 13.59 -4.37
CA PHE A 31 -23.30 13.52 -3.44
C PHE A 31 -24.46 12.83 -4.18
N GLY A 32 -24.77 11.60 -3.75
CA GLY A 32 -26.04 10.97 -4.07
C GLY A 32 -27.22 11.70 -3.41
N GLN A 33 -28.37 11.04 -3.33
CA GLN A 33 -29.50 11.56 -2.54
C GLN A 33 -29.03 11.88 -1.12
N ARG A 34 -29.41 13.06 -0.60
CA ARG A 34 -29.14 13.48 0.77
C ARG A 34 -29.74 12.45 1.72
N TYR A 35 -28.88 11.64 2.33
CA TYR A 35 -29.29 10.74 3.40
C TYR A 35 -29.34 11.54 4.70
N ASP A 36 -30.54 11.96 5.10
CA ASP A 36 -30.73 12.52 6.42
C ASP A 36 -30.68 11.38 7.44
N LEU A 37 -29.67 11.38 8.31
CA LEU A 37 -29.58 10.40 9.39
C LEU A 37 -30.85 10.47 10.24
N PRO A 38 -31.43 9.33 10.66
CA PRO A 38 -32.59 9.31 11.56
C PRO A 38 -32.26 9.78 12.99
N VAL A 39 -31.08 10.37 13.22
CA VAL A 39 -30.56 10.76 14.53
C VAL A 39 -30.67 12.29 14.68
N PRO A 40 -31.16 12.81 15.83
CA PRO A 40 -31.19 14.24 16.10
C PRO A 40 -29.82 14.91 15.89
N LEU A 41 -29.79 16.04 15.17
CA LEU A 41 -28.55 16.75 14.81
C LEU A 41 -27.67 17.04 16.03
N LEU A 42 -28.28 17.42 17.15
CA LEU A 42 -27.55 17.72 18.39
C LEU A 42 -26.76 16.51 18.89
N LEU A 43 -27.36 15.31 18.88
CA LEU A 43 -26.69 14.08 19.31
C LEU A 43 -25.54 13.69 18.37
N TYR A 44 -25.73 13.89 17.07
CA TYR A 44 -24.69 13.61 16.07
C TYR A 44 -23.48 14.54 16.26
N VAL A 45 -23.71 15.85 16.36
CA VAL A 45 -22.63 16.85 16.49
C VAL A 45 -21.92 16.71 17.84
N THR A 46 -22.66 16.52 18.93
CA THR A 46 -22.04 16.32 20.26
C THR A 46 -21.25 15.02 20.31
N GLY A 47 -21.78 13.93 19.75
CA GLY A 47 -21.07 12.65 19.64
C GLY A 47 -19.77 12.78 18.83
N ALA A 48 -19.81 13.45 17.68
CA ALA A 48 -18.62 13.71 16.86
C ALA A 48 -17.58 14.56 17.62
N ALA A 49 -18.01 15.64 18.28
CA ALA A 49 -17.13 16.51 19.05
C ALA A 49 -16.49 15.76 20.24
N VAL A 50 -17.26 14.94 20.97
CA VAL A 50 -16.77 14.10 22.06
C VAL A 50 -15.77 13.06 21.56
N ALA A 51 -16.05 12.41 20.42
CA ALA A 51 -15.12 11.44 19.83
C ALA A 51 -13.78 12.07 19.46
N VAL A 52 -13.80 13.28 18.88
CA VAL A 52 -12.58 14.05 18.57
C VAL A 52 -11.86 14.47 19.86
N ALA A 53 -12.56 15.04 20.84
CA ALA A 53 -11.94 15.43 22.11
C ALA A 53 -11.31 14.22 22.83
N PHE A 54 -12.02 13.08 22.84
CA PHE A 54 -11.53 11.83 23.42
C PHE A 54 -10.27 11.31 22.70
N SER A 55 -10.20 11.39 21.37
CA SER A 55 -8.99 10.97 20.65
C SER A 55 -7.77 11.81 21.02
N PHE A 56 -7.92 13.12 21.20
CA PHE A 56 -6.86 13.99 21.72
C PHE A 56 -6.45 13.65 23.16
N VAL A 57 -7.42 13.32 24.03
CA VAL A 57 -7.12 12.87 25.39
C VAL A 57 -6.34 11.56 25.36
N VAL A 58 -6.77 10.59 24.56
CA VAL A 58 -6.04 9.32 24.40
C VAL A 58 -4.62 9.57 23.87
N ILE A 59 -4.46 10.39 22.84
CA ILE A 59 -3.12 10.73 22.32
C ILE A 59 -2.29 11.43 23.41
N GLY A 60 -2.84 12.43 24.10
CA GLY A 60 -2.14 13.16 25.15
C GLY A 60 -1.74 12.30 26.36
N VAL A 61 -2.51 11.25 26.67
CA VAL A 61 -2.24 10.35 27.81
C VAL A 61 -1.35 9.17 27.42
N PHE A 62 -1.47 8.64 26.20
CA PHE A 62 -0.76 7.41 25.81
C PHE A 62 0.46 7.66 24.92
N VAL A 63 0.50 8.76 24.18
CA VAL A 63 1.63 9.13 23.32
C VAL A 63 2.54 10.08 24.09
N HIS A 64 3.27 9.52 25.05
CA HIS A 64 4.40 10.20 25.66
C HIS A 64 5.63 10.04 24.77
N GLY A 65 6.44 11.10 24.67
CA GLY A 65 7.61 11.16 23.78
C GLY A 65 8.45 9.89 23.83
N THR A 66 8.89 9.44 22.66
CA THR A 66 9.66 8.20 22.48
C THR A 66 10.84 8.16 23.46
N PRO A 67 10.84 7.24 24.45
CA PRO A 67 12.11 6.76 24.98
C PRO A 67 12.88 6.29 23.76
N GLY A 68 14.16 6.67 23.64
CA GLY A 68 14.96 6.35 22.46
C GLY A 68 14.78 4.89 22.02
N VAL A 69 15.01 4.62 20.73
CA VAL A 69 14.85 3.34 20.00
C VAL A 69 15.74 2.19 20.57
N GLY A 70 16.18 2.30 21.82
CA GLY A 70 16.86 1.27 22.59
C GLY A 70 15.96 0.06 22.88
N LYS A 71 16.46 -1.12 22.52
CA LYS A 71 16.03 -2.49 22.88
C LYS A 71 14.64 -2.60 23.52
N TYR A 72 13.60 -2.53 22.69
CA TYR A 72 12.27 -3.03 23.07
C TYR A 72 12.27 -4.57 23.18
N PRO A 73 11.44 -5.16 24.05
CA PRO A 73 11.30 -6.60 24.16
C PRO A 73 10.78 -7.15 22.83
N ARG A 74 11.42 -8.23 22.37
CA ARG A 74 11.12 -8.90 21.10
C ARG A 74 10.98 -10.39 21.33
N VAL A 75 9.97 -10.98 20.72
CA VAL A 75 9.78 -12.44 20.72
C VAL A 75 9.87 -12.93 19.28
N ASN A 76 10.91 -13.71 18.98
CA ASN A 76 11.09 -14.30 17.66
C ASN A 76 10.12 -15.48 17.49
N LEU A 77 9.11 -15.29 16.65
CA LEU A 77 8.05 -16.25 16.34
C LEU A 77 8.61 -17.50 15.66
N LEU A 78 9.69 -17.40 14.87
CA LEU A 78 10.31 -18.55 14.19
C LEU A 78 10.91 -19.57 15.16
N ARG A 79 11.16 -19.18 16.42
CA ARG A 79 11.59 -20.11 17.47
C ARG A 79 10.44 -20.93 18.05
N SER A 80 9.20 -20.44 17.93
CA SER A 80 8.00 -21.13 18.39
C SER A 80 7.48 -22.12 17.35
N PRO A 81 6.84 -23.24 17.76
CA PRO A 81 6.24 -24.19 16.81
C PRO A 81 5.13 -23.54 15.97
N LEU A 82 4.33 -22.65 16.58
CA LEU A 82 3.25 -21.93 15.88
C LEU A 82 3.81 -21.02 14.77
N GLY A 83 4.86 -20.24 15.05
CA GLY A 83 5.48 -19.39 14.04
C GLY A 83 6.15 -20.17 12.91
N ARG A 84 6.68 -21.37 13.18
CA ARG A 84 7.19 -22.27 12.12
C ARG A 84 6.08 -22.81 11.22
N ILE A 85 4.92 -23.15 11.79
CA ILE A 85 3.74 -23.56 11.01
C ILE A 85 3.26 -22.40 10.14
N LEU A 86 3.18 -21.19 10.71
CA LEU A 86 2.78 -19.99 9.96
C LEU A 86 3.77 -19.60 8.86
N ALA A 87 5.06 -19.83 9.08
CA ALA A 87 6.12 -19.61 8.09
C ALA A 87 6.34 -20.80 7.14
N HIS A 88 5.50 -21.85 7.20
CA HIS A 88 5.71 -23.04 6.40
C HIS A 88 5.50 -22.74 4.90
N PRO A 89 6.43 -23.14 4.00
CA PRO A 89 6.37 -22.79 2.58
C PRO A 89 5.05 -23.16 1.90
N ALA A 90 4.46 -24.31 2.24
CA ALA A 90 3.18 -24.75 1.69
C ALA A 90 2.00 -23.85 2.09
N LEU A 91 2.01 -23.31 3.31
CA LEU A 91 0.99 -22.38 3.78
C LEU A 91 1.15 -21.04 3.07
N LEU A 92 2.38 -20.51 3.03
CA LEU A 92 2.68 -19.26 2.32
C LEU A 92 2.33 -19.35 0.83
N PHE A 93 2.63 -20.48 0.18
CA PHE A 93 2.24 -20.74 -1.20
C PHE A 93 0.72 -20.81 -1.37
N SER A 94 0.01 -21.48 -0.46
CA SER A 94 -1.46 -21.54 -0.46
C SER A 94 -2.09 -20.15 -0.33
N MET A 95 -1.56 -19.29 0.54
CA MET A 95 -2.03 -17.90 0.69
C MET A 95 -1.81 -17.09 -0.57
N ARG A 96 -0.63 -17.23 -1.21
CA ARG A 96 -0.33 -16.58 -2.50
C ARG A 96 -1.26 -17.05 -3.61
N LEU A 97 -1.49 -18.35 -3.71
CA LEU A 97 -2.41 -18.95 -4.68
C LEU A 97 -3.85 -18.48 -4.46
N ALA A 98 -4.31 -18.45 -3.21
CA ALA A 98 -5.63 -17.95 -2.87
C ALA A 98 -5.79 -16.46 -3.23
N SER A 99 -4.76 -15.64 -2.99
CA SER A 99 -4.79 -14.22 -3.36
C SER A 99 -4.88 -14.01 -4.87
N VAL A 100 -4.05 -14.71 -5.66
CA VAL A 100 -4.11 -14.66 -7.12
C VAL A 100 -5.44 -15.18 -7.64
N GLY A 101 -5.95 -16.29 -7.10
CA GLY A 101 -7.26 -16.84 -7.45
C GLY A 101 -8.40 -15.86 -7.18
N MET A 102 -8.36 -15.18 -6.02
CA MET A 102 -9.33 -14.14 -5.66
C MET A 102 -9.23 -12.93 -6.59
N PHE A 103 -8.01 -12.52 -6.97
CA PHE A 103 -7.79 -11.45 -7.94
C PHE A 103 -8.35 -11.81 -9.33
N ILE A 104 -8.12 -13.03 -9.82
CA ILE A 104 -8.70 -13.50 -11.09
C ILE A 104 -10.23 -13.55 -11.00
N LEU A 105 -10.77 -14.07 -9.89
CA LEU A 105 -12.22 -14.11 -9.66
C LEU A 105 -12.83 -12.71 -9.68
N LEU A 106 -12.19 -11.72 -9.06
CA LEU A 106 -12.60 -10.31 -9.07
C LEU A 106 -12.70 -9.78 -10.50
N ILE A 107 -11.71 -10.04 -11.35
CA ILE A 107 -11.72 -9.61 -12.76
C ILE A 107 -12.84 -10.31 -13.53
N LEU A 108 -12.96 -11.63 -13.39
CA LEU A 108 -13.98 -12.41 -14.10
C LEU A 108 -15.40 -12.00 -13.70
N THR A 109 -15.66 -11.89 -12.40
CA THR A 109 -16.97 -11.46 -11.88
C THR A 109 -17.26 -10.01 -12.21
N GLY A 110 -16.25 -9.13 -12.23
CA GLY A 110 -16.43 -7.73 -12.60
C GLY A 110 -16.77 -7.54 -14.08
N LEU A 111 -16.13 -8.29 -14.99
CA LEU A 111 -16.34 -8.16 -16.44
C LEU A 111 -17.53 -8.97 -16.96
N LEU A 112 -17.70 -10.22 -16.50
CA LEU A 112 -18.69 -11.16 -17.01
C LEU A 112 -19.89 -11.34 -16.09
N GLY A 113 -19.78 -10.93 -14.83
CA GLY A 113 -20.85 -11.07 -13.85
C GLY A 113 -21.91 -9.98 -13.93
N ASN A 114 -22.85 -10.03 -12.99
CA ASN A 114 -23.95 -9.08 -12.90
C ASN A 114 -23.41 -7.67 -12.57
N GLN A 115 -23.82 -6.65 -13.33
CA GLN A 115 -23.33 -5.28 -13.13
C GLN A 115 -24.06 -4.51 -12.03
N HIS A 116 -25.07 -5.12 -11.40
CA HIS A 116 -25.67 -4.58 -10.18
C HIS A 116 -24.73 -4.81 -8.98
N PRO A 117 -24.33 -3.74 -8.25
CA PRO A 117 -23.31 -3.84 -7.20
C PRO A 117 -23.66 -4.82 -6.07
N LEU A 118 -24.95 -4.96 -5.74
CA LEU A 118 -25.43 -5.80 -4.64
C LEU A 118 -25.46 -7.30 -4.98
N SER A 119 -25.42 -7.67 -6.26
CA SER A 119 -25.41 -9.06 -6.73
C SER A 119 -24.06 -9.49 -7.29
N ASN A 120 -23.02 -8.68 -7.06
CA ASN A 120 -21.66 -8.94 -7.51
C ASN A 120 -20.68 -8.88 -6.34
N LEU A 121 -19.68 -9.76 -6.34
CA LEU A 121 -18.65 -9.81 -5.31
C LEU A 121 -17.64 -8.66 -5.44
N THR A 122 -17.36 -8.18 -6.66
CA THR A 122 -16.25 -7.26 -6.97
C THR A 122 -16.25 -5.98 -6.11
N PRO A 123 -17.36 -5.22 -5.97
CA PRO A 123 -17.34 -3.99 -5.19
C PRO A 123 -17.08 -4.23 -3.71
N THR A 124 -17.74 -5.23 -3.12
CA THR A 124 -17.54 -5.61 -1.72
C THR A 124 -16.11 -6.08 -1.46
N LEU A 125 -15.56 -6.90 -2.35
CA LEU A 125 -14.21 -7.42 -2.22
C LEU A 125 -13.17 -6.31 -2.28
N VAL A 126 -13.27 -5.39 -3.24
CA VAL A 126 -12.30 -4.30 -3.40
C VAL A 126 -12.45 -3.27 -2.29
N TRP A 127 -13.63 -2.68 -2.14
CA TRP A 127 -13.80 -1.51 -1.28
C TRP A 127 -13.86 -1.84 0.21
N ILE A 128 -14.38 -3.02 0.57
CA ILE A 128 -14.60 -3.38 1.98
C ILE A 128 -13.54 -4.38 2.44
N ILE A 129 -13.50 -5.56 1.83
CA ILE A 129 -12.68 -6.67 2.33
C ILE A 129 -11.20 -6.35 2.13
N TRP A 130 -10.81 -5.95 0.93
CA TRP A 130 -9.41 -5.69 0.61
C TRP A 130 -8.98 -4.31 1.09
N TRP A 131 -9.59 -3.22 0.61
CA TRP A 131 -9.11 -1.87 0.92
C TRP A 131 -9.15 -1.57 2.42
N VAL A 132 -10.34 -1.64 3.03
CA VAL A 132 -10.51 -1.37 4.47
C VAL A 132 -9.95 -2.51 5.32
N GLY A 133 -10.26 -3.77 4.99
CA GLY A 133 -9.79 -4.92 5.78
C GLY A 133 -8.27 -5.06 5.80
N MET A 134 -7.59 -4.88 4.66
CA MET A 134 -6.12 -4.94 4.62
C MET A 134 -5.47 -3.78 5.37
N ALA A 135 -6.11 -2.59 5.40
CA ALA A 135 -5.62 -1.48 6.20
C ALA A 135 -5.60 -1.84 7.70
N TYR A 136 -6.67 -2.44 8.23
CA TYR A 136 -6.72 -2.91 9.62
C TYR A 136 -5.73 -4.04 9.89
N ILE A 137 -5.64 -5.04 9.02
CA ILE A 137 -4.67 -6.13 9.16
C ILE A 137 -3.25 -5.57 9.17
N SER A 138 -2.96 -4.63 8.27
CA SER A 138 -1.65 -3.99 8.20
C SER A 138 -1.33 -3.26 9.50
N ALA A 139 -2.23 -2.43 10.01
CA ALA A 139 -2.01 -1.66 11.23
C ALA A 139 -1.95 -2.51 12.52
N LEU A 140 -2.76 -3.57 12.60
CA LEU A 140 -2.94 -4.33 13.84
C LEU A 140 -2.10 -5.60 13.92
N VAL A 141 -1.76 -6.19 12.78
CA VAL A 141 -1.11 -7.50 12.71
C VAL A 141 0.27 -7.31 12.12
N GLY A 142 0.37 -6.85 10.87
CA GLY A 142 1.63 -6.61 10.16
C GLY A 142 1.41 -6.55 8.66
N ASN A 143 2.47 -6.32 7.88
CA ASN A 143 2.36 -6.16 6.42
C ASN A 143 2.07 -7.48 5.68
N LEU A 144 0.82 -7.96 5.79
CA LEU A 144 0.35 -9.14 5.06
C LEU A 144 0.40 -8.91 3.54
N TRP A 145 0.19 -7.67 3.11
CA TRP A 145 0.22 -7.29 1.69
C TRP A 145 1.56 -7.63 1.02
N ALA A 146 2.69 -7.44 1.70
CA ALA A 146 4.01 -7.83 1.18
C ALA A 146 4.13 -9.32 0.82
N LEU A 147 3.29 -10.19 1.42
CA LEU A 147 3.21 -11.61 1.13
C LEU A 147 2.16 -11.93 0.04
N ILE A 148 0.97 -11.36 0.14
CA ILE A 148 -0.18 -11.76 -0.68
C ILE A 148 -0.46 -10.85 -1.88
N ASN A 149 0.31 -9.79 -2.11
CA ASN A 149 0.12 -8.88 -3.25
C ASN A 149 0.06 -9.68 -4.58
N PRO A 150 -1.10 -9.75 -5.28
CA PRO A 150 -1.27 -10.61 -6.44
C PRO A 150 -0.41 -10.16 -7.62
N TRP A 151 -0.17 -8.85 -7.77
CA TRP A 151 0.70 -8.30 -8.82
C TRP A 151 2.13 -8.76 -8.63
N LYS A 152 2.63 -8.68 -7.38
CA LYS A 152 3.94 -9.20 -7.01
C LYS A 152 4.01 -10.69 -7.31
N VAL A 153 3.10 -11.49 -6.74
CA VAL A 153 3.10 -12.96 -6.85
C VAL A 153 3.10 -13.42 -8.32
N LEU A 154 2.23 -12.85 -9.15
CA LEU A 154 2.17 -13.16 -10.58
C LEU A 154 3.49 -12.82 -11.29
N PHE A 155 4.12 -11.71 -10.92
CA PHE A 155 5.43 -11.33 -11.47
C PHE A 155 6.53 -12.30 -11.03
N GLU A 156 6.58 -12.71 -9.75
CA GLU A 156 7.58 -13.69 -9.27
C GLU A 156 7.44 -15.03 -10.02
N TRP A 157 6.21 -15.49 -10.25
CA TRP A 157 5.97 -16.71 -11.02
C TRP A 157 6.37 -16.58 -12.48
N ALA A 158 6.15 -15.40 -13.08
CA ALA A 158 6.61 -15.11 -14.43
C ALA A 158 8.16 -15.09 -14.51
N GLU A 159 8.83 -14.49 -13.52
CA GLU A 159 10.30 -14.53 -13.40
C GLU A 159 10.84 -15.96 -13.26
N ASP A 160 10.20 -16.77 -12.40
CA ASP A 160 10.57 -18.18 -12.21
C ASP A 160 10.40 -19.00 -13.49
N LEU A 161 9.29 -18.80 -14.19
CA LEU A 161 9.02 -19.47 -15.46
C LEU A 161 10.02 -19.04 -16.54
N TYR A 162 10.31 -17.75 -16.63
CA TYR A 162 11.28 -17.19 -17.58
C TYR A 162 12.69 -17.73 -17.32
N ARG A 163 13.11 -17.84 -16.05
CA ARG A 163 14.42 -18.43 -15.70
C ARG A 163 14.53 -19.92 -16.04
N ARG A 164 13.43 -20.68 -15.98
CA ARG A 164 13.41 -22.11 -16.29
C ARG A 164 13.41 -22.42 -17.78
N ILE A 165 12.76 -21.57 -18.59
CA ILE A 165 12.52 -21.82 -20.02
C ILE A 165 13.39 -20.93 -20.92
N GLY A 166 13.76 -19.74 -20.45
CA GLY A 166 14.47 -18.72 -21.21
C GLY A 166 15.99 -18.90 -21.23
N PRO A 167 16.69 -18.12 -22.08
CA PRO A 167 18.12 -18.26 -22.36
C PRO A 167 19.08 -17.75 -21.25
N GLY A 168 18.68 -17.79 -19.98
CA GLY A 168 19.56 -17.45 -18.84
C GLY A 168 19.67 -15.95 -18.52
N GLY A 169 18.54 -15.23 -18.45
CA GLY A 169 18.48 -13.82 -18.07
C GLY A 169 17.39 -13.49 -17.05
N GLU A 170 17.37 -12.23 -16.60
CA GLU A 170 16.31 -11.68 -15.75
C GLU A 170 15.17 -11.13 -16.61
N LEU A 171 13.92 -11.26 -16.14
CA LEU A 171 12.75 -10.76 -16.87
C LEU A 171 12.70 -9.23 -16.89
N SER A 172 13.16 -8.61 -15.81
CA SER A 172 13.21 -7.15 -15.66
C SER A 172 14.50 -6.57 -16.23
N ARG A 173 14.40 -5.35 -16.77
CA ARG A 173 15.51 -4.63 -17.42
C ARG A 173 16.44 -3.92 -16.43
N HIS A 174 16.04 -3.80 -15.17
CA HIS A 174 16.79 -3.13 -14.11
C HIS A 174 17.31 -1.74 -14.51
N LEU A 175 16.46 -0.95 -15.19
CA LEU A 175 16.79 0.45 -15.51
C LEU A 175 16.99 1.25 -14.22
N PRO A 176 17.94 2.21 -14.19
CA PRO A 176 18.16 3.04 -13.03
C PRO A 176 16.88 3.85 -12.74
N TYR A 177 16.39 3.74 -11.51
CA TYR A 177 15.20 4.48 -11.07
C TYR A 177 15.58 5.95 -10.80
N PRO A 178 14.97 6.93 -11.49
CA PRO A 178 15.32 8.33 -11.30
C PRO A 178 14.97 8.82 -9.89
N GLU A 179 15.95 9.41 -9.18
CA GLU A 179 15.74 9.93 -7.82
C GLU A 179 14.61 10.98 -7.75
N ALA A 180 14.45 11.78 -8.81
CA ALA A 180 13.38 12.78 -8.91
C ALA A 180 11.97 12.19 -8.87
N MET A 181 11.79 10.92 -9.26
CA MET A 181 10.49 10.25 -9.19
C MET A 181 10.12 9.88 -7.75
N GLY A 182 11.10 9.63 -6.87
CA GLY A 182 10.87 9.34 -5.46
C GLY A 182 9.70 8.38 -5.24
N VAL A 183 8.69 8.78 -4.46
CA VAL A 183 7.43 8.03 -4.27
C VAL A 183 6.24 8.62 -5.06
N TRP A 184 6.50 9.59 -5.95
CA TRP A 184 5.45 10.31 -6.68
C TRP A 184 4.55 9.40 -7.52
N PRO A 185 5.05 8.39 -8.26
CA PRO A 185 4.17 7.50 -9.02
C PRO A 185 3.17 6.77 -8.11
N GLY A 186 3.63 6.25 -6.97
CA GLY A 186 2.77 5.59 -6.00
C GLY A 186 1.74 6.56 -5.39
N PHE A 187 2.17 7.80 -5.07
CA PHE A 187 1.27 8.84 -4.59
C PHE A 187 0.17 9.21 -5.61
N LEU A 188 0.53 9.41 -6.88
CA LEU A 188 -0.44 9.75 -7.93
C LEU A 188 -1.42 8.60 -8.19
N LEU A 189 -0.93 7.36 -8.21
CA LEU A 189 -1.80 6.19 -8.32
C LEU A 189 -2.76 6.07 -7.14
N PHE A 190 -2.28 6.35 -5.92
CA PHE A 190 -3.13 6.40 -4.74
C PHE A 190 -4.19 7.50 -4.84
N LEU A 191 -3.82 8.69 -5.31
CA LEU A 191 -4.76 9.80 -5.50
C LEU A 191 -5.86 9.45 -6.51
N VAL A 192 -5.49 8.80 -7.63
CA VAL A 192 -6.47 8.31 -8.62
C VAL A 192 -7.39 7.26 -8.01
N PHE A 193 -6.85 6.33 -7.21
CA PHE A 193 -7.64 5.34 -6.50
C PHE A 193 -8.62 5.99 -5.51
N SER A 194 -8.18 6.94 -4.68
CA SER A 194 -9.05 7.66 -3.75
C SER A 194 -10.11 8.50 -4.46
N TRP A 195 -9.76 9.12 -5.60
CA TRP A 195 -10.75 9.81 -6.43
C TRP A 195 -11.78 8.84 -6.99
N MET A 196 -11.34 7.66 -7.44
CA MET A 196 -12.24 6.61 -7.91
C MET A 196 -13.17 6.14 -6.80
N GLU A 197 -12.68 5.97 -5.57
CA GLU A 197 -13.49 5.55 -4.44
C GLU A 197 -14.56 6.59 -4.06
N LEU A 198 -14.15 7.86 -3.96
CA LEU A 198 -14.93 8.90 -3.29
C LEU A 198 -15.72 9.83 -4.23
N VAL A 199 -15.30 9.95 -5.50
CA VAL A 199 -15.82 10.97 -6.43
C VAL A 199 -16.35 10.36 -7.72
N PHE A 200 -15.79 9.25 -8.18
CA PHE A 200 -16.23 8.64 -9.41
C PHE A 200 -17.61 7.97 -9.24
N HIS A 201 -18.59 8.41 -10.01
CA HIS A 201 -19.98 7.93 -9.90
C HIS A 201 -20.12 6.44 -10.24
N GLY A 202 -19.21 5.92 -11.08
CA GLY A 202 -19.17 4.52 -11.49
C GLY A 202 -18.37 3.63 -10.55
N SER A 203 -18.02 4.07 -9.34
CA SER A 203 -17.15 3.34 -8.39
C SER A 203 -17.77 2.03 -7.89
N ALA A 204 -19.10 1.95 -7.87
CA ALA A 204 -19.83 0.74 -7.49
C ALA A 204 -20.03 -0.24 -8.66
N ILE A 205 -19.85 0.19 -9.91
CA ILE A 205 -20.11 -0.65 -11.10
C ILE A 205 -18.98 -1.68 -11.24
N PRO A 206 -19.27 -2.99 -11.19
CA PRO A 206 -18.26 -4.05 -11.19
C PRO A 206 -17.28 -4.01 -12.37
N ALA A 207 -17.77 -3.75 -13.59
CA ALA A 207 -16.94 -3.66 -14.78
C ALA A 207 -15.91 -2.53 -14.68
N ASN A 208 -16.28 -1.37 -14.14
CA ASN A 208 -15.36 -0.25 -13.97
C ASN A 208 -14.24 -0.59 -13.00
N ILE A 209 -14.56 -1.28 -11.90
CA ILE A 209 -13.58 -1.75 -10.92
C ILE A 209 -12.62 -2.76 -11.58
N ALA A 210 -13.13 -3.72 -12.34
CA ALA A 210 -12.29 -4.70 -13.03
C ALA A 210 -11.38 -4.05 -14.08
N VAL A 211 -11.90 -3.12 -14.88
CA VAL A 211 -11.09 -2.37 -15.87
C VAL A 211 -10.02 -1.53 -15.18
N ALA A 212 -10.36 -0.84 -14.09
CA ALA A 212 -9.39 -0.08 -13.30
C ALA A 212 -8.31 -1.00 -12.70
N ALA A 213 -8.69 -2.16 -12.16
CA ALA A 213 -7.76 -3.16 -11.65
C ALA A 213 -6.82 -3.69 -12.75
N LEU A 214 -7.32 -3.95 -13.96
CA LEU A 214 -6.50 -4.33 -15.11
C LEU A 214 -5.54 -3.21 -15.52
N GLY A 215 -6.02 -1.97 -15.62
CA GLY A 215 -5.17 -0.81 -15.91
C GLY A 215 -4.06 -0.63 -14.87
N TYR A 216 -4.41 -0.74 -13.59
CA TYR A 216 -3.45 -0.70 -12.49
C TYR A 216 -2.42 -1.84 -12.58
N SER A 217 -2.87 -3.05 -12.99
CA SER A 217 -2.00 -4.21 -13.19
C SER A 217 -0.96 -3.95 -14.28
N VAL A 218 -1.40 -3.41 -15.42
CA VAL A 218 -0.51 -3.07 -16.54
C VAL A 218 0.54 -2.05 -16.12
N ILE A 219 0.13 -0.98 -15.42
CA ILE A 219 1.06 0.04 -14.92
C ILE A 219 2.07 -0.59 -13.95
N THR A 220 1.57 -1.41 -13.02
CA THR A 220 2.40 -2.04 -11.98
C THR A 220 3.42 -3.00 -12.57
N TRP A 221 2.99 -3.92 -13.43
CA TRP A 221 3.90 -4.87 -14.10
C TRP A 221 4.87 -4.17 -15.03
N THR A 222 4.43 -3.12 -15.74
CA THR A 222 5.34 -2.30 -16.56
C THR A 222 6.44 -1.67 -15.70
N GLY A 223 6.08 -1.11 -14.55
CA GLY A 223 7.05 -0.58 -13.59
C GLY A 223 8.03 -1.64 -13.08
N MET A 224 7.54 -2.83 -12.74
CA MET A 224 8.38 -3.96 -12.33
C MET A 224 9.30 -4.45 -13.46
N LEU A 225 8.82 -4.51 -14.71
CA LEU A 225 9.62 -4.88 -15.88
C LEU A 225 10.73 -3.87 -16.17
N LEU A 226 10.46 -2.57 -16.02
CA LEU A 226 11.41 -1.52 -16.35
C LEU A 226 12.47 -1.34 -15.26
N PHE A 227 12.04 -1.17 -14.00
CA PHE A 227 12.90 -0.76 -12.89
C PHE A 227 13.29 -1.91 -11.95
N GLY A 228 12.69 -3.09 -12.12
CA GLY A 228 12.81 -4.21 -11.20
C GLY A 228 11.68 -4.24 -10.17
N ARG A 229 11.31 -5.46 -9.77
CA ARG A 229 10.17 -5.74 -8.89
C ARG A 229 10.26 -5.00 -7.55
N GLU A 230 11.38 -5.16 -6.84
CA GLU A 230 11.57 -4.59 -5.51
C GLU A 230 11.61 -3.05 -5.54
N GLN A 231 12.28 -2.48 -6.55
CA GLN A 231 12.39 -1.03 -6.73
C GLN A 231 11.03 -0.40 -6.99
N TRP A 232 10.22 -1.00 -7.87
CA TRP A 232 8.87 -0.50 -8.16
C TRP A 232 7.92 -0.65 -6.97
N LEU A 233 7.90 -1.79 -6.29
CA LEU A 233 7.02 -2.00 -5.13
C LEU A 233 7.31 -1.02 -3.99
N ARG A 234 8.57 -0.59 -3.84
CA ARG A 234 8.99 0.35 -2.81
C ARG A 234 8.64 1.81 -3.10
N HIS A 235 8.48 2.19 -4.36
CA HIS A 235 8.38 3.60 -4.77
C HIS A 235 7.13 3.92 -5.60
N GLY A 236 6.75 3.01 -6.50
CA GLY A 236 5.71 3.21 -7.49
C GLY A 236 4.39 2.50 -7.20
N GLU A 237 4.36 1.46 -6.38
CA GLU A 237 3.12 0.71 -6.10
C GLU A 237 2.38 1.29 -4.88
N ALA A 238 1.22 1.89 -5.13
CA ALA A 238 0.45 2.67 -4.16
C ALA A 238 0.09 1.87 -2.89
N PHE A 239 -0.32 0.61 -3.05
CA PHE A 239 -0.82 -0.18 -1.92
C PHE A 239 0.31 -0.76 -1.07
N SER A 240 1.46 -1.10 -1.65
CA SER A 240 2.67 -1.45 -0.89
C SER A 240 3.16 -0.29 -0.04
N LEU A 241 3.06 0.94 -0.54
CA LEU A 241 3.37 2.14 0.23
C LEU A 241 2.34 2.36 1.37
N ALA A 242 1.05 2.36 1.05
CA ALA A 242 -0.01 2.62 2.01
C ALA A 242 -0.06 1.57 3.14
N PHE A 243 -0.09 0.29 2.78
CA PHE A 243 -0.11 -0.81 3.76
C PHE A 243 1.24 -0.95 4.47
N GLY A 244 2.35 -0.66 3.80
CA GLY A 244 3.67 -0.60 4.44
C GLY A 244 3.77 0.50 5.50
N LEU A 245 3.17 1.67 5.27
CA LEU A 245 3.08 2.75 6.25
C LEU A 245 2.24 2.35 7.46
N LEU A 246 1.05 1.77 7.22
CA LEU A 246 0.18 1.30 8.29
C LEU A 246 0.84 0.19 9.12
N ALA A 247 1.56 -0.71 8.47
CA ALA A 247 2.27 -1.80 9.13
C ALA A 247 3.38 -1.35 10.09
N ARG A 248 3.81 -0.10 10.07
CA ARG A 248 4.77 0.40 11.05
C ARG A 248 4.20 0.46 12.47
N PHE A 249 2.88 0.61 12.61
CA PHE A 249 2.19 0.57 13.90
C PHE A 249 2.04 -0.85 14.45
N ALA A 250 2.19 -1.84 13.59
CA ALA A 250 1.91 -3.23 13.90
C ALA A 250 2.94 -3.86 14.85
N PRO A 251 2.52 -4.90 15.58
CA PRO A 251 3.39 -5.62 16.50
C PRO A 251 4.29 -6.62 15.78
N MET A 252 3.97 -7.05 14.54
CA MET A 252 4.86 -7.95 13.79
C MET A 252 5.85 -7.17 12.93
N GLU A 253 7.13 -7.48 13.10
CA GLU A 253 8.21 -6.97 12.25
C GLU A 253 9.04 -8.12 11.66
N VAL A 254 9.59 -7.91 10.47
CA VAL A 254 10.63 -8.78 9.91
C VAL A 254 11.98 -8.10 9.99
N ARG A 255 13.04 -8.85 10.31
CA ARG A 255 14.40 -8.32 10.46
C ARG A 255 15.43 -9.23 9.81
N VAL A 256 16.47 -8.61 9.25
CA VAL A 256 17.71 -9.29 8.85
C VAL A 256 18.79 -8.93 9.87
N VAL A 257 19.30 -9.93 10.61
CA VAL A 257 20.16 -9.73 11.80
C VAL A 257 21.59 -9.34 11.44
N ARG A 258 22.09 -9.77 10.28
CA ARG A 258 23.43 -9.40 9.81
C ARG A 258 23.38 -8.16 8.92
N SER A 259 24.11 -7.12 9.32
CA SER A 259 24.28 -5.89 8.55
C SER A 259 24.85 -6.19 7.16
N GLU A 260 25.86 -7.04 7.03
CA GLU A 260 26.50 -7.41 5.75
C GLU A 260 25.49 -7.89 4.69
N ALA A 261 24.52 -8.72 5.08
CA ALA A 261 23.46 -9.19 4.18
C ALA A 261 22.51 -8.04 3.78
N CYS A 262 22.30 -7.06 4.68
CA CYS A 262 21.55 -5.85 4.38
C CYS A 262 22.35 -4.87 3.50
N GLU A 263 23.68 -4.79 3.64
CA GLU A 263 24.53 -3.95 2.79
C GLU A 263 24.62 -4.50 1.37
N ALA A 264 24.84 -5.82 1.24
CA ALA A 264 24.95 -6.51 -0.04
C ALA A 264 23.64 -6.49 -0.85
N CYS A 265 22.51 -6.27 -0.19
CA CYS A 265 21.20 -6.20 -0.80
C CYS A 265 21.03 -5.01 -1.76
N GLY A 266 21.83 -3.94 -1.59
CA GLY A 266 21.89 -2.79 -2.51
C GLY A 266 20.68 -1.83 -2.46
N PHE A 267 19.75 -2.04 -1.53
CA PHE A 267 18.64 -1.13 -1.27
C PHE A 267 18.92 -0.33 0.00
N ASP A 268 18.59 0.97 -0.01
CA ASP A 268 18.74 1.86 1.15
C ASP A 268 17.71 1.52 2.24
N CYS A 269 17.88 0.38 2.90
CA CYS A 269 16.87 -0.28 3.74
C CYS A 269 17.18 -0.18 5.24
N ARG A 270 18.22 0.57 5.61
CA ARG A 270 18.64 0.73 7.00
C ARG A 270 17.79 1.80 7.67
N ASP A 271 17.39 1.53 8.90
CA ASP A 271 16.82 2.56 9.76
C ASP A 271 17.92 3.50 10.29
N ARG A 272 17.51 4.47 11.13
CA ARG A 272 18.43 5.45 11.72
C ARG A 272 19.51 4.82 12.61
N ASP A 273 19.27 3.62 13.13
CA ASP A 273 20.18 2.88 13.99
C ASP A 273 21.02 1.86 13.20
N GLY A 274 20.88 1.83 11.87
CA GLY A 274 21.61 0.91 10.98
C GLY A 274 21.02 -0.50 10.91
N GLU A 275 19.84 -0.72 11.49
CA GLU A 275 19.16 -2.02 11.52
C GLU A 275 18.30 -2.21 10.26
N CYS A 276 18.19 -3.47 9.81
CA CYS A 276 17.45 -3.85 8.62
C CYS A 276 16.03 -4.33 9.00
N ILE A 277 15.13 -3.39 9.29
CA ILE A 277 13.78 -3.67 9.78
C ILE A 277 12.75 -3.45 8.68
N ASN A 278 11.81 -4.40 8.50
CA ASN A 278 10.73 -4.34 7.52
C ASN A 278 11.20 -4.11 6.06
N CYS A 279 12.45 -4.44 5.76
CA CYS A 279 12.96 -4.45 4.39
C CYS A 279 12.71 -5.83 3.73
N TYR A 280 11.56 -5.95 3.06
CA TYR A 280 11.14 -7.20 2.42
C TYR A 280 12.07 -7.64 1.27
N ALA A 281 12.68 -6.69 0.57
CA ALA A 281 13.65 -6.99 -0.50
C ALA A 281 14.88 -7.74 0.04
N CYS A 282 15.43 -7.29 1.18
CA CYS A 282 16.58 -7.94 1.80
C CYS A 282 16.19 -9.21 2.56
N PHE A 283 15.02 -9.23 3.17
CA PHE A 283 14.46 -10.42 3.80
C PHE A 283 14.33 -11.59 2.80
N HIS A 284 13.99 -11.32 1.54
CA HIS A 284 13.82 -12.36 0.52
C HIS A 284 15.15 -12.89 -0.04
N ARG A 285 16.23 -12.11 0.03
CA ARG A 285 17.58 -12.49 -0.44
C ARG A 285 18.45 -13.12 0.65
N ALA A 286 18.16 -12.83 1.92
CA ALA A 286 18.95 -13.30 3.04
C ALA A 286 18.69 -14.79 3.35
N GLU A 287 19.73 -15.47 3.83
CA GLU A 287 19.64 -16.86 4.26
C GLU A 287 18.74 -17.01 5.49
N ALA A 288 18.01 -18.12 5.59
CA ALA A 288 17.06 -18.39 6.67
C ALA A 288 17.67 -18.28 8.09
N ALA A 289 18.98 -18.53 8.24
CA ALA A 289 19.69 -18.41 9.51
C ALA A 289 19.80 -16.96 10.03
N HIS A 290 19.59 -15.96 9.16
CA HIS A 290 19.72 -14.53 9.47
C HIS A 290 18.37 -13.81 9.51
N LEU A 291 17.26 -14.53 9.33
CA LEU A 291 15.92 -13.99 9.32
C LEU A 291 15.29 -14.08 10.71
N GLU A 292 14.68 -12.98 11.14
CA GLU A 292 13.80 -12.97 12.31
C GLU A 292 12.41 -12.47 11.93
N TRP A 293 11.41 -13.12 12.51
CA TRP A 293 10.04 -12.64 12.51
C TRP A 293 9.66 -12.39 13.96
N ASN A 294 9.64 -11.12 14.35
CA ASN A 294 9.55 -10.71 15.74
C ASN A 294 8.18 -10.12 16.07
N LEU A 295 7.70 -10.40 17.28
CA LEU A 295 6.62 -9.66 17.92
C LEU A 295 7.23 -8.55 18.80
N ARG A 296 6.74 -7.33 18.65
CA ARG A 296 7.09 -6.12 19.41
C ARG A 296 5.82 -5.43 19.94
N PRO A 297 5.93 -4.53 20.93
CA PRO A 297 4.81 -3.67 21.32
C PRO A 297 4.34 -2.78 20.15
N TYR A 298 3.06 -2.43 20.16
CA TYR A 298 2.46 -1.56 19.14
C TYR A 298 3.14 -0.19 19.08
N ALA A 299 3.27 0.35 17.86
CA ALA A 299 3.77 1.70 17.58
C ALA A 299 5.18 2.01 18.13
N VAL A 300 6.02 0.99 18.35
CA VAL A 300 7.43 1.16 18.74
C VAL A 300 8.34 1.02 17.52
N GLY A 301 9.40 1.85 17.43
CA GLY A 301 10.35 1.82 16.32
C GLY A 301 9.82 2.49 15.03
N LEU A 302 9.06 3.59 15.20
CA LEU A 302 8.52 4.44 14.14
C LEU A 302 9.50 5.55 13.72
#